data_AF-A6FY62-F1
#
_entry.id   AF-A6FY62-F1
#
_cell.length_a   1.000
_cell.length_b   1.000
_cell.length_c   1.000
_cell.angle_alpha   90.00
_cell.angle_beta   90.00
_cell.angle_gamma   90.00
#
_symmetry.space_group_name_H-M   'P 1'
#
loop_
_entity.id
_entity.type
_entity.pdbx_description
1 polymer ?
#
loop_
_entity_poly.entity_id
_entity_poly.type
_entity_poly.pdbx_seq_one_letter_code
_entity_poly.pdbx_strand_id
1 'polypeptide(L)'
;MTEWIDRAVVGLAVALALFCLGRYAQISLAIDLETHEVVNEAPPRPPPPPPYGEEARALLGGLEPGTEVAPGWEVLRVEGPLDDGAIRVVHRREAQEVSVWLRPRGNDERPPPAHTEKWDVFYDRPNPPEPRMAREALTAMMNNVVERVAANE
;
A
#
# COMPACT_ATOMS: atom_id res chain seq x y z
N MET A 1 10.75 -3.52 75.46
CA MET A 1 9.74 -4.01 74.50
C MET A 1 9.99 -3.54 73.06
N THR A 2 10.98 -2.67 72.84
CA THR A 2 11.29 -2.06 71.53
C THR A 2 12.34 -2.85 70.72
N GLU A 3 13.29 -3.54 71.38
CA GLU A 3 14.37 -4.29 70.69
C GLU A 3 13.93 -5.53 69.90
N TRP A 4 12.74 -6.08 70.18
CA TRP A 4 12.21 -7.25 69.46
C TRP A 4 11.59 -6.89 68.11
N ILE A 5 11.08 -5.67 67.98
CA ILE A 5 10.44 -5.18 66.76
C ILE A 5 11.51 -4.85 65.71
N ASP A 6 12.66 -4.30 66.12
CA ASP A 6 13.75 -3.96 65.19
C ASP A 6 14.35 -5.19 64.50
N ARG A 7 14.48 -6.33 65.20
CA ARG A 7 15.02 -7.56 64.61
C ARG A 7 14.08 -8.19 63.58
N ALA A 8 12.77 -8.09 63.80
CA ALA A 8 11.77 -8.62 62.87
C ALA A 8 11.69 -7.78 61.58
N VAL A 9 11.77 -6.45 61.70
CA VAL A 9 11.74 -5.53 60.54
C VAL A 9 13.01 -5.67 59.69
N VAL A 10 14.18 -5.78 60.31
CA VAL A 10 15.45 -6.00 59.59
C VAL A 10 15.47 -7.36 58.89
N GLY A 11 14.96 -8.42 59.53
CA GLY A 11 14.86 -9.74 58.90
C GLY A 11 13.95 -9.76 57.67
N LEU A 12 12.81 -9.07 57.73
CA LEU A 12 11.88 -8.96 56.61
C LEU A 12 12.47 -8.14 55.45
N ALA A 13 13.17 -7.04 55.75
CA ALA A 13 13.81 -6.20 54.74
C ALA A 13 14.92 -6.95 53.98
N VAL A 14 15.74 -7.75 54.68
CA VAL A 14 16.79 -8.58 54.06
C VAL A 14 16.18 -9.69 53.20
N ALA A 15 15.11 -10.34 53.66
CA ALA A 15 14.42 -11.36 52.89
C ALA A 15 13.80 -10.80 51.59
N LEU A 16 13.19 -9.61 51.65
CA LEU A 16 12.66 -8.92 50.48
C LEU A 16 13.77 -8.49 49.51
N ALA A 17 14.89 -7.97 50.02
CA ALA A 17 16.03 -7.60 49.18
C ALA A 17 16.62 -8.81 48.44
N LEU A 18 16.76 -9.96 49.12
CA LEU A 18 17.22 -11.21 48.50
C LEU A 18 16.21 -11.76 47.48
N PHE A 19 14.91 -11.66 47.74
CA PHE A 19 13.87 -12.07 46.80
C PHE A 19 13.83 -11.19 45.54
N CYS A 20 14.02 -9.88 45.68
CA CYS A 20 14.09 -8.94 44.56
C CYS A 20 15.36 -9.16 43.71
N LEU A 21 16.51 -9.42 44.34
CA LEU A 21 17.75 -9.73 43.63
C LEU A 21 17.69 -11.09 42.91
N GLY A 22 17.08 -12.11 43.53
CA GLY A 22 16.89 -13.42 42.92
C GLY A 22 15.98 -13.39 41.68
N ARG A 23 14.93 -12.55 41.68
CA ARG A 23 14.08 -12.36 40.50
C ARG A 23 14.73 -11.56 39.39
N TYR A 24 15.62 -10.62 39.71
CA TYR A 24 16.36 -9.89 38.67
C TYR A 24 17.30 -10.81 37.88
N ALA A 25 17.92 -11.79 38.55
CA ALA A 25 18.79 -12.77 37.88
C ALA A 25 18.04 -13.72 36.93
N GLN A 26 16.78 -14.05 37.22
CA GLN A 26 15.97 -14.91 36.33
C GLN A 26 15.44 -14.20 35.07
N ILE A 27 15.31 -12.87 35.09
CA ILE A 27 14.87 -12.11 33.91
C ILE A 27 16.05 -11.86 32.94
N SER A 28 17.28 -11.76 33.44
CA SER A 28 18.46 -11.53 32.60
C SER A 28 18.98 -12.78 31.86
N LEU A 29 18.53 -13.98 32.22
CA LEU A 29 18.98 -15.22 31.55
C LEU A 29 18.05 -15.71 30.44
N ALA A 30 16.97 -14.97 30.14
CA ALA A 30 15.99 -15.28 29.08
C ALA A 30 15.96 -14.20 27.99
N ILE A 31 17.07 -13.49 27.80
CA ILE A 31 17.33 -12.72 26.59
C ILE A 31 18.56 -13.37 25.96
N ASP A 32 18.37 -14.60 25.49
CA ASP A 32 19.17 -15.08 24.37
C ASP A 32 18.77 -14.15 23.22
N LEU A 33 19.58 -13.11 23.02
CA LEU A 33 19.63 -12.37 21.78
C LEU A 33 20.17 -13.35 20.74
N GLU A 34 19.32 -14.30 20.34
CA GLU A 34 19.26 -14.70 18.95
C GLU A 34 18.94 -13.40 18.20
N THR A 35 19.99 -12.72 17.79
CA THR A 35 20.03 -12.02 16.52
C THR A 35 19.62 -13.02 15.45
N HIS A 36 18.32 -13.32 15.39
CA HIS A 36 17.65 -13.42 14.13
C HIS A 36 17.90 -12.06 13.48
N GLU A 37 18.98 -12.01 12.72
CA GLU A 37 19.03 -11.26 11.50
C GLU A 37 17.70 -11.57 10.81
N VAL A 38 16.68 -10.76 11.10
CA VAL A 38 15.51 -10.67 10.25
C VAL A 38 16.14 -10.16 8.97
N VAL A 39 16.58 -11.10 8.14
CA VAL A 39 16.80 -10.88 6.73
C VAL A 39 15.47 -10.28 6.34
N ASN A 40 15.47 -8.96 6.22
CA ASN A 40 14.34 -8.19 5.75
C ASN A 40 14.32 -8.52 4.27
N GLU A 41 13.97 -9.77 3.94
CA GLU A 41 13.67 -10.23 2.62
C GLU A 41 12.57 -9.29 2.20
N ALA A 42 12.95 -8.31 1.37
CA ALA A 42 11.99 -7.48 0.68
C ALA A 42 10.93 -8.43 0.15
N PRO A 43 9.64 -8.21 0.47
CA PRO A 43 8.58 -9.15 0.16
C PRO A 43 8.76 -9.61 -1.29
N PRO A 44 8.65 -10.92 -1.56
CA PRO A 44 8.98 -11.48 -2.86
C PRO A 44 8.34 -10.61 -3.94
N ARG A 45 9.19 -10.03 -4.81
CA ARG A 45 8.71 -9.15 -5.87
C ARG A 45 7.63 -9.94 -6.63
N PRO A 46 6.40 -9.40 -6.75
CA PRO A 46 5.36 -10.10 -7.48
C PRO A 46 5.88 -10.42 -8.88
N PRO A 47 5.50 -11.57 -9.47
CA PRO A 47 5.89 -11.90 -10.82
C PRO A 47 5.51 -10.74 -11.76
N PRO A 48 6.33 -10.42 -12.77
CA PRO A 48 6.00 -9.37 -13.72
C PRO A 48 4.63 -9.67 -14.32
N PRO A 49 3.71 -8.69 -14.37
CA PRO A 49 2.39 -8.92 -14.94
C PRO A 49 2.55 -9.36 -16.41
N PRO A 50 1.65 -10.22 -16.93
CA PRO A 50 1.67 -10.58 -18.33
C PRO A 50 1.60 -9.30 -19.19
N PRO A 51 2.28 -9.26 -20.35
CA PRO A 51 2.20 -8.12 -21.24
C PRO A 51 0.75 -7.93 -21.65
N TYR A 52 0.20 -6.76 -21.35
CA TYR A 52 -1.14 -6.36 -21.78
C TYR A 52 -1.18 -6.16 -23.30
N GLY A 53 -2.37 -6.24 -23.91
CA GLY A 53 -2.53 -6.33 -25.36
C GLY A 53 -1.87 -5.17 -26.12
N GLU A 54 -1.34 -5.43 -27.32
CA GLU A 54 -0.65 -4.41 -28.13
C GLU A 54 -1.53 -3.19 -28.43
N GLU A 55 -2.82 -3.38 -28.65
CA GLU A 55 -3.80 -2.31 -28.87
C GLU A 55 -3.91 -1.39 -27.64
N ALA A 56 -4.04 -1.96 -26.45
CA ALA A 56 -4.08 -1.19 -25.20
C ALA A 56 -2.75 -0.45 -24.95
N ARG A 57 -1.62 -1.03 -25.36
CA ARG A 57 -0.30 -0.37 -25.27
C ARG A 57 -0.21 0.81 -26.23
N ALA A 58 -0.65 0.65 -27.46
CA ALA A 58 -0.67 1.74 -28.43
C ALA A 58 -1.58 2.89 -27.97
N LEU A 59 -2.79 2.58 -27.51
CA LEU A 59 -3.75 3.57 -27.03
C LEU A 59 -3.24 4.37 -25.82
N LEU A 60 -2.52 3.70 -24.92
CA LEU A 60 -1.93 4.36 -23.73
C LEU A 60 -0.58 5.05 -24.03
N GLY A 61 -0.16 5.10 -25.29
CA GLY A 61 1.11 5.72 -25.69
C GLY A 61 2.33 5.01 -25.10
N GLY A 62 2.27 3.67 -24.99
CA GLY A 62 3.34 2.85 -24.43
C GLY A 62 3.48 2.94 -22.91
N LEU A 63 2.39 3.19 -22.17
CA LEU A 63 2.42 3.32 -20.72
C LEU A 63 2.84 2.00 -20.03
N GLU A 64 4.00 1.97 -19.36
CA GLU A 64 4.52 0.75 -18.73
C GLU A 64 4.36 0.76 -17.20
N PRO A 65 4.25 -0.43 -16.56
CA PRO A 65 4.39 -0.55 -15.10
C PRO A 65 5.66 0.13 -14.58
N GLY A 66 5.53 0.89 -13.49
CA GLY A 66 6.59 1.71 -12.89
C GLY A 66 6.65 3.15 -13.44
N THR A 67 5.89 3.49 -14.49
CA THR A 67 5.83 4.85 -15.00
C THR A 67 5.10 5.76 -14.02
N GLU A 68 5.73 6.88 -13.62
CA GLU A 68 5.07 7.91 -12.84
C GLU A 68 4.17 8.78 -13.75
N VAL A 69 2.89 8.91 -13.38
CA VAL A 69 1.88 9.65 -14.16
C VAL A 69 1.43 10.95 -13.49
N ALA A 70 1.65 11.05 -12.18
CA ALA A 70 1.45 12.24 -11.36
C ALA A 70 2.32 12.09 -10.10
N PRO A 71 2.62 13.17 -9.35
CA PRO A 71 3.49 13.09 -8.17
C PRO A 71 3.07 12.00 -7.17
N GLY A 72 3.93 10.98 -7.04
CA GLY A 72 3.73 9.84 -6.17
C GLY A 72 2.76 8.77 -6.68
N TRP A 73 2.23 8.91 -7.89
CA TRP A 73 1.38 7.92 -8.56
C TRP A 73 2.15 7.23 -9.68
N GLU A 74 2.36 5.94 -9.50
CA GLU A 74 2.98 5.08 -10.51
C GLU A 74 1.96 4.09 -11.08
N VAL A 75 2.16 3.68 -12.32
CA VAL A 75 1.40 2.59 -12.91
C VAL A 75 1.86 1.29 -12.28
N LEU A 76 0.97 0.59 -11.59
CA LEU A 76 1.26 -0.72 -11.03
C LEU A 76 1.13 -1.81 -12.10
N ARG A 77 0.04 -1.75 -12.88
CA ARG A 77 -0.25 -2.71 -13.95
C ARG A 77 -1.30 -2.14 -14.90
N VAL A 78 -1.29 -2.66 -16.12
CA VAL A 78 -2.34 -2.42 -17.12
C VAL A 78 -2.96 -3.77 -17.44
N GLU A 79 -4.29 -3.83 -17.47
CA GLU A 79 -5.07 -5.01 -17.79
C GLU A 79 -5.95 -4.71 -19.01
N GLY A 80 -6.00 -5.64 -19.96
CA GLY A 80 -6.92 -5.59 -21.10
C GLY A 80 -6.26 -5.67 -22.49
N PRO A 81 -7.06 -5.59 -23.57
CA PRO A 81 -8.52 -5.45 -23.55
C PRO A 81 -9.23 -6.60 -22.80
N LEU A 82 -10.20 -6.27 -21.95
CA LEU A 82 -11.04 -7.24 -21.24
C LEU A 82 -12.20 -7.70 -22.15
N ASP A 83 -13.02 -8.64 -21.67
CA ASP A 83 -14.11 -9.24 -22.46
C ASP A 83 -15.12 -8.20 -23.00
N ASP A 84 -15.31 -7.07 -22.30
CA ASP A 84 -16.18 -5.95 -22.70
C ASP A 84 -15.45 -4.85 -23.49
N GLY A 85 -14.23 -5.11 -23.93
CA GLY A 85 -13.36 -4.14 -24.60
C GLY A 85 -12.78 -3.08 -23.66
N ALA A 86 -13.00 -3.19 -22.34
CA ALA A 86 -12.45 -2.24 -21.39
C ALA A 86 -10.95 -2.45 -21.17
N ILE A 87 -10.27 -1.36 -20.84
CA ILE A 87 -8.87 -1.37 -20.39
C ILE A 87 -8.85 -0.83 -18.97
N ARG A 88 -8.13 -1.48 -18.07
CA ARG A 88 -7.98 -1.06 -16.68
C ARG A 88 -6.52 -0.73 -16.41
N VAL A 89 -6.26 0.50 -15.99
CA VAL A 89 -4.94 0.95 -15.54
C VAL A 89 -4.97 1.07 -14.03
N VAL A 90 -4.21 0.21 -13.34
CA VAL A 90 -4.10 0.25 -11.89
C VAL A 90 -2.88 1.07 -11.52
N HIS A 91 -3.09 2.10 -10.72
CA HIS A 91 -2.08 2.99 -10.21
C HIS A 91 -1.86 2.73 -8.73
N ARG A 92 -0.63 2.95 -8.26
CA ARG A 92 -0.25 2.85 -6.86
C ARG A 92 0.35 4.15 -6.38
N ARG A 93 0.06 4.50 -5.14
CA ARG A 93 0.76 5.52 -4.36
C ARG A 93 0.92 5.01 -2.94
N GLU A 94 2.17 4.81 -2.51
CA GLU A 94 2.46 4.19 -1.21
C GLU A 94 1.72 2.85 -1.06
N ALA A 95 0.81 2.73 -0.08
CA ALA A 95 -0.02 1.55 0.16
C ALA A 95 -1.40 1.58 -0.53
N GLN A 96 -1.68 2.61 -1.34
CA GLN A 96 -2.98 2.83 -1.97
C GLN A 96 -2.98 2.39 -3.42
N GLU A 97 -4.05 1.72 -3.83
CA GLU A 97 -4.34 1.43 -5.23
C GLU A 97 -5.59 2.16 -5.71
N VAL A 98 -5.52 2.70 -6.93
CA VAL A 98 -6.66 3.28 -7.65
C VAL A 98 -6.68 2.72 -9.06
N SER A 99 -7.85 2.27 -9.50
CA SER A 99 -8.05 1.80 -10.87
C SER A 99 -8.69 2.90 -11.70
N VAL A 100 -8.13 3.17 -12.87
CA VAL A 100 -8.75 3.96 -13.95
C VAL A 100 -9.23 2.98 -15.01
N TRP A 101 -10.49 3.11 -15.40
CA TRP A 101 -11.12 2.27 -16.40
C TRP A 101 -11.39 3.07 -17.66
N LEU A 102 -10.98 2.55 -18.80
CA LEU A 102 -11.32 3.02 -20.13
C LEU A 102 -12.34 2.07 -20.70
N ARG A 103 -13.53 2.57 -21.03
CA ARG A 103 -14.60 1.79 -21.65
C ARG A 103 -14.95 2.40 -23.00
N PRO A 104 -15.34 1.60 -24.01
CA PRO A 104 -15.89 2.15 -25.25
C PRO A 104 -17.06 3.09 -24.93
N ARG A 105 -17.14 4.21 -25.66
CA ARG A 105 -18.15 5.25 -25.39
C ARG A 105 -19.57 4.71 -25.46
N GLY A 106 -20.38 5.03 -24.45
CA GLY A 106 -21.78 4.58 -24.35
C GLY A 106 -21.96 3.14 -23.86
N ASN A 107 -20.90 2.49 -23.38
CA ASN A 107 -20.95 1.13 -22.83
C ASN A 107 -21.30 1.09 -21.31
N ASP A 108 -21.48 2.23 -20.67
CA ASP A 108 -21.95 2.33 -19.27
C ASP A 108 -23.08 3.38 -19.20
N GLU A 109 -24.11 3.10 -18.41
CA GLU A 109 -25.24 4.02 -18.22
C GLU A 109 -24.89 5.21 -17.33
N ARG A 110 -23.85 5.07 -16.49
CA ARG A 110 -23.42 6.12 -15.57
C ARG A 110 -22.63 7.19 -16.31
N PRO A 111 -22.87 8.48 -16.03
CA PRO A 111 -22.09 9.54 -16.65
C PRO A 111 -20.62 9.45 -16.22
N PRO A 112 -19.67 9.41 -17.17
CA PRO A 112 -18.26 9.32 -16.83
C PRO A 112 -17.73 10.65 -16.28
N PRO A 113 -16.75 10.63 -15.36
CA PRO A 113 -16.07 11.85 -14.91
C PRO A 113 -15.27 12.55 -16.02
N ALA A 114 -14.79 11.80 -17.02
CA ALA A 114 -14.10 12.33 -18.19
C ALA A 114 -14.33 11.41 -19.41
N HIS A 115 -14.17 11.94 -20.62
CA HIS A 115 -14.29 11.15 -21.85
C HIS A 115 -13.40 11.73 -22.96
N THR A 116 -13.06 10.91 -23.94
CA THR A 116 -12.42 11.26 -25.21
C THR A 116 -13.42 11.11 -26.37
N GLU A 117 -12.97 11.10 -27.63
CA GLU A 117 -13.88 10.85 -28.75
C GLU A 117 -14.50 9.46 -28.65
N LYS A 118 -13.67 8.43 -28.41
CA LYS A 118 -14.06 7.01 -28.47
C LYS A 118 -14.21 6.33 -27.11
N TRP A 119 -13.70 6.93 -26.04
CA TRP A 119 -13.61 6.29 -24.73
C TRP A 119 -14.27 7.10 -23.61
N ASP A 120 -14.99 6.39 -22.74
CA ASP A 120 -15.45 6.91 -21.45
C ASP A 120 -14.46 6.47 -20.36
N VAL A 121 -14.04 7.43 -19.51
CA VAL A 121 -13.02 7.22 -18.48
C VAL A 121 -13.65 7.26 -17.09
N PHE A 122 -13.46 6.21 -16.31
CA PHE A 122 -13.93 6.08 -14.94
C PHE A 122 -12.77 5.82 -13.97
N TYR A 123 -13.01 5.97 -12.68
CA TYR A 123 -12.07 5.52 -11.66
C TYR A 123 -12.80 4.92 -10.46
N ASP A 124 -12.15 3.94 -9.83
CA ASP A 124 -12.63 3.35 -8.58
C ASP A 124 -12.22 4.19 -7.37
N ARG A 125 -12.91 3.97 -6.25
CA ARG A 125 -12.47 4.54 -4.98
C ARG A 125 -11.11 3.93 -4.58
N PRO A 126 -10.22 4.72 -3.95
CA PRO A 126 -8.96 4.21 -3.44
C PRO A 126 -9.16 3.03 -2.48
N ASN A 127 -8.24 2.08 -2.54
CA ASN A 127 -8.19 0.96 -1.61
C ASN A 127 -6.80 0.90 -0.94
N PRO A 128 -6.69 0.98 0.40
CA PRO A 128 -7.78 1.21 1.35
C PRO A 128 -8.41 2.62 1.20
N PRO A 129 -9.70 2.78 1.57
CA PRO A 129 -10.36 4.07 1.47
C PRO A 129 -9.73 5.06 2.45
N GLU A 130 -9.14 6.12 1.92
CA GLU A 130 -8.55 7.19 2.73
C GLU A 130 -9.38 8.47 2.70
N PRO A 131 -9.61 9.11 3.86
CA PRO A 131 -10.43 10.32 3.94
C PRO A 131 -9.76 11.56 3.34
N ARG A 132 -8.46 11.50 2.99
CA ARG A 132 -7.65 12.67 2.60
C ARG A 132 -6.85 12.50 1.32
N MET A 133 -7.25 11.58 0.43
CA MET A 133 -6.69 11.64 -0.91
C MET A 133 -6.98 13.02 -1.51
N ALA A 134 -5.91 13.77 -1.82
CA ALA A 134 -6.05 15.07 -2.45
C ALA A 134 -6.76 14.86 -3.79
N ARG A 135 -7.99 15.34 -3.91
CA ARG A 135 -8.81 15.27 -5.13
C ARG A 135 -8.05 15.79 -6.36
N GLU A 136 -7.16 16.76 -6.13
CA GLU A 136 -6.26 17.32 -7.14
C GLU A 136 -5.29 16.27 -7.70
N ALA A 137 -4.69 15.43 -6.86
CA ALA A 137 -3.76 14.38 -7.30
C ALA A 137 -4.49 13.31 -8.12
N LEU A 138 -5.69 12.92 -7.70
CA LEU A 138 -6.53 11.98 -8.43
C LEU A 138 -6.95 12.55 -9.81
N THR A 139 -7.34 13.84 -9.83
CA THR A 139 -7.68 14.55 -11.07
C THR A 139 -6.48 14.62 -12.02
N ALA A 140 -5.29 14.95 -11.50
CA ALA A 140 -4.08 15.02 -12.31
C ALA A 140 -3.71 13.66 -12.92
N MET A 141 -3.76 12.59 -12.13
CA MET A 141 -3.55 11.22 -12.60
C MET A 141 -4.57 10.84 -13.69
N MET A 142 -5.86 11.11 -13.46
CA MET A 142 -6.92 10.83 -14.44
C MET A 142 -6.72 11.63 -15.74
N ASN A 143 -6.40 12.92 -15.65
CA ASN A 143 -6.15 13.76 -16.82
C ASN A 143 -4.96 13.26 -17.64
N ASN A 144 -3.89 12.78 -16.98
CA ASN A 144 -2.75 12.19 -17.70
C ASN A 144 -3.17 10.99 -18.56
N VAL A 145 -4.04 10.12 -18.03
CA VAL A 145 -4.58 8.98 -18.79
C VAL A 145 -5.45 9.47 -19.95
N VAL A 146 -6.35 10.42 -19.70
CA VAL A 146 -7.23 11.01 -20.73
C VAL A 146 -6.43 11.62 -21.87
N GLU A 147 -5.41 12.44 -21.56
CA GLU A 147 -4.56 13.09 -22.55
C GLU A 147 -3.80 12.08 -23.42
N ARG A 148 -3.29 11.00 -22.82
CA ARG A 148 -2.63 9.91 -23.56
C ARG A 148 -3.59 9.21 -24.50
N VAL A 149 -4.78 8.84 -24.02
CA VAL A 149 -5.81 8.18 -24.85
C VAL A 149 -6.22 9.09 -25.99
N ALA A 150 -6.52 10.37 -25.72
CA ALA A 150 -6.92 11.32 -26.76
C ALA A 150 -5.81 11.56 -27.82
N ALA A 151 -4.54 11.45 -27.45
CA ALA A 151 -3.43 11.61 -28.39
C ALA A 151 -3.20 10.39 -29.29
N ASN A 152 -3.75 9.21 -28.94
CA ASN A 152 -3.45 7.94 -29.62
C ASN A 152 -4.71 7.17 -30.08
N GLU A 153 -5.90 7.80 -30.02
CA GLU A 153 -7.17 7.18 -30.45
C GLU A 153 -7.49 7.30 -31.94
#